data_AF-A0A2D5E483-F1
#
_entry.id   AF-A0A2D5E483-F1
#
_cell.length_a   1.000
_cell.length_b   1.000
_cell.length_c   1.000
_cell.angle_alpha   90.00
_cell.angle_beta   90.00
_cell.angle_gamma   90.00
#
_symmetry.space_group_name_H-M   'P 1'
#
loop_
_entity.id
_entity.type
_entity.pdbx_description
1 polymer ?
#
loop_
_entity_poly.entity_id
_entity_poly.type
_entity_poly.pdbx_seq_one_letter_code
_entity_poly.pdbx_strand_id
1 'polypeptide(L)'
;MGMHHLLGELAGMPWRTVRRMLRPPEPDRSSEDDGTFWALENASFDLHAGETLGVIGENGAGKSVLLKILARITPPTEGTATIRGRVGAMLEV
;
A
#
# COMPACT_ATOMS: atom_id res chain seq x y z
N MET A 1 8.16 -38.11 27.27
CA MET A 1 7.77 -38.83 26.04
C MET A 1 7.23 -37.82 25.05
N GLY A 2 7.96 -37.28 24.08
CA GLY A 2 9.38 -37.26 23.81
C GLY A 2 9.60 -36.11 22.82
N MET A 3 10.40 -35.13 23.21
CA MET A 3 10.81 -33.95 22.40
C MET A 3 11.77 -34.35 21.25
N HIS A 4 11.64 -35.59 20.75
CA HIS A 4 12.46 -36.23 19.72
C HIS A 4 11.73 -36.41 18.39
N HIS A 5 10.41 -36.16 18.32
CA HIS A 5 9.65 -36.29 17.06
C HIS A 5 9.83 -35.12 16.09
N LEU A 6 10.20 -33.93 16.57
CA LEU A 6 10.35 -32.74 15.72
C LEU A 6 11.62 -32.74 14.87
N LEU A 7 12.71 -33.39 15.33
CA LEU A 7 13.97 -33.44 14.59
C LEU A 7 13.93 -34.44 13.42
N GLY A 8 13.11 -35.50 13.52
CA GLY A 8 12.94 -36.49 12.46
C GLY A 8 12.16 -35.98 11.25
N GLU A 9 11.15 -35.12 11.48
CA GLU A 9 10.33 -34.56 10.40
C GLU A 9 11.07 -33.54 9.53
N LEU A 10 12.01 -32.79 10.12
CA LEU A 10 12.81 -31.81 9.38
C LEU A 10 13.85 -32.47 8.45
N ALA A 11 14.31 -33.68 8.78
CA ALA A 11 15.32 -34.40 8.00
C ALA A 11 14.82 -34.84 6.61
N GLY A 12 13.50 -34.98 6.42
CA GLY A 12 12.87 -35.31 5.14
C GLY A 12 12.34 -34.11 4.35
N MET A 13 12.39 -32.90 4.91
CA MET A 13 11.84 -31.73 4.24
C MET A 13 12.80 -31.19 3.18
N PRO A 14 12.29 -30.82 1.98
CA PRO A 14 13.07 -30.06 1.02
C PRO A 14 13.64 -28.80 1.68
N TRP A 15 14.92 -28.50 1.46
CA TRP A 15 15.61 -27.36 2.07
C TRP A 15 14.89 -26.01 1.84
N ARG A 16 14.08 -25.90 0.78
CA ARG A 16 13.22 -24.74 0.47
C ARG A 16 12.14 -24.51 1.53
N THR A 17 11.59 -25.58 2.11
CA THR A 17 10.56 -25.54 3.16
C THR A 17 11.15 -25.10 4.49
N VAL A 18 12.30 -25.69 4.85
CA VAL A 18 13.05 -25.32 6.06
C VAL A 18 13.48 -23.85 6.00
N ARG A 19 13.96 -23.38 4.84
CA ARG A 19 14.35 -21.97 4.66
C ARG A 19 13.17 -20.99 4.79
N ARG A 20 11.95 -21.40 4.41
CA ARG A 20 10.74 -20.57 4.58
C ARG A 20 10.33 -20.46 6.06
N MET A 21 10.53 -21.53 6.83
CA MET A 21 10.23 -21.56 8.27
C MET A 21 11.27 -20.82 9.11
N LEU A 22 12.54 -20.87 8.71
CA LEU A 22 13.63 -20.13 9.36
C LEU A 22 13.77 -18.70 8.83
N ARG A 23 12.89 -18.25 7.93
CA ARG A 23 12.89 -16.87 7.47
C ARG A 23 12.42 -16.02 8.64
N PRO A 24 13.25 -15.11 9.20
CA PRO A 24 12.75 -14.15 10.16
C PRO A 24 11.58 -13.41 9.50
N PRO A 25 10.48 -13.14 10.23
CA PRO A 25 9.45 -12.26 9.71
C PRO A 25 10.17 -11.00 9.22
N GLU A 26 9.97 -10.67 7.94
CA GLU A 26 10.49 -9.41 7.41
C GLU A 26 9.99 -8.32 8.36
N PRO A 27 10.89 -7.46 8.90
CA PRO A 27 10.47 -6.45 9.84
C PRO A 27 9.34 -5.67 9.19
N ASP A 28 8.15 -5.78 9.76
CA ASP A 28 6.99 -5.06 9.31
C ASP A 28 7.34 -3.59 9.43
N ARG A 29 7.50 -2.93 8.28
CA ARG A 29 7.83 -1.51 8.22
C ARG A 29 6.59 -0.64 8.43
N SER A 30 5.47 -1.20 8.88
CA SER A 30 4.45 -0.39 9.55
C SER A 30 4.99 0.03 10.91
N SER A 31 5.52 1.26 10.96
CA SER A 31 5.55 2.10 12.16
C SER A 31 4.33 1.79 13.04
N GLU A 32 4.51 1.68 14.36
CA GLU A 32 3.47 1.46 15.36
C GLU A 32 2.11 2.10 14.96
N ASP A 33 1.19 1.32 14.40
CA ASP A 33 -0.03 1.83 13.77
C ASP A 33 -1.22 1.55 14.70
N ASP A 34 -1.91 2.61 15.13
CA ASP A 34 -3.12 2.61 15.97
C ASP A 34 -4.35 1.95 15.30
N GLY A 35 -4.16 1.09 14.31
CA GLY A 35 -5.22 0.46 13.52
C GLY A 35 -5.89 1.42 12.53
N THR A 36 -5.22 2.51 12.17
CA THR A 36 -5.78 3.54 11.29
C THR A 36 -5.30 3.32 9.86
N PHE A 37 -6.22 2.86 8.99
CA PHE A 37 -5.90 2.70 7.58
C PHE A 37 -5.88 4.04 6.84
N TRP A 38 -4.70 4.44 6.37
CA TRP A 38 -4.53 5.62 5.52
C TRP A 38 -4.65 5.28 4.03
N ALA A 39 -5.65 5.85 3.37
CA ALA A 39 -5.77 5.75 1.91
C ALA A 39 -4.70 6.60 1.20
N LEU A 40 -4.32 7.74 1.77
CA LEU A 40 -3.22 8.60 1.31
C LEU A 40 -2.52 9.12 2.55
N GLU A 41 -1.20 8.93 2.63
CA GLU A 41 -0.37 9.42 3.73
C GLU A 41 0.81 10.18 3.12
N ASN A 42 0.96 11.46 3.48
CA ASN A 42 2.07 12.32 3.05
C ASN A 42 2.33 12.36 1.53
N ALA A 43 1.28 12.19 0.72
CA ALA A 43 1.38 12.29 -0.74
C ALA A 43 1.51 13.75 -1.18
N SER A 44 2.61 14.09 -1.88
CA SER A 44 2.91 15.46 -2.32
C SER A 44 3.41 15.47 -3.76
N PHE A 45 2.79 16.30 -4.60
CA PHE A 45 3.23 16.58 -5.97
C PHE A 45 2.63 17.91 -6.45
N ASP A 46 3.28 18.51 -7.43
CA ASP A 46 2.74 19.60 -8.24
C ASP A 46 2.54 19.09 -9.67
N LEU A 47 1.47 19.55 -10.32
CA LEU A 47 1.19 19.23 -11.72
C LEU A 47 0.92 20.52 -12.50
N HIS A 48 1.75 20.79 -13.49
CA HIS A 48 1.70 21.99 -14.31
C HIS A 48 0.94 21.74 -15.62
N ALA A 49 0.59 22.85 -16.30
CA ALA A 49 -0.10 22.77 -17.58
C ALA A 49 0.79 22.09 -18.63
N GLY A 50 0.22 21.10 -19.33
CA GLY A 50 0.94 20.29 -20.32
C GLY A 50 1.61 19.04 -19.74
N GLU A 51 1.59 18.84 -18.42
CA GLU A 51 2.11 17.64 -17.79
C GLU A 51 1.04 16.56 -17.66
N THR A 52 1.49 15.30 -17.67
CA THR A 52 0.63 14.13 -17.45
C THR A 52 1.05 13.41 -16.18
N LEU A 53 0.11 13.17 -15.27
CA LEU A 53 0.31 12.35 -14.08
C LEU A 53 -0.29 10.96 -14.29
N GLY A 54 0.54 9.93 -14.26
CA GLY A 54 0.11 8.54 -14.19
C GLY A 54 0.04 8.05 -12.74
N VAL A 55 -1.11 7.55 -12.29
CA VAL A 55 -1.29 6.99 -10.94
C VAL A 55 -1.45 5.48 -11.03
N ILE A 56 -0.46 4.72 -10.56
CA ILE A 56 -0.42 3.26 -10.58
C ILE A 56 -0.19 2.69 -9.18
N GLY A 57 -0.61 1.44 -8.97
CA GLY A 57 -0.50 0.76 -7.67
C GLY A 57 -1.53 -0.37 -7.53
N GLU A 58 -1.41 -1.17 -6.48
CA GLU A 58 -2.33 -2.28 -6.20
C GLU A 58 -3.75 -1.81 -5.83
N ASN A 59 -4.69 -2.75 -5.79
CA ASN A 59 -6.05 -2.46 -5.29
C ASN A 59 -5.97 -2.06 -3.82
N GLY A 60 -6.64 -0.96 -3.47
CA GLY A 60 -6.58 -0.40 -2.12
C GLY A 60 -5.47 0.63 -1.89
N ALA A 61 -4.54 0.83 -2.83
CA ALA A 61 -3.42 1.79 -2.69
C ALA A 61 -3.81 3.28 -2.76
N GLY A 62 -5.09 3.64 -2.57
CA GLY A 62 -5.50 5.06 -2.52
C GLY A 62 -5.75 5.76 -3.86
N LYS A 63 -5.51 5.11 -5.01
CA LYS A 63 -5.65 5.73 -6.36
C LYS A 63 -6.99 6.44 -6.57
N SER A 64 -8.10 5.74 -6.31
CA SER A 64 -9.44 6.32 -6.49
C SER A 64 -9.74 7.43 -5.48
N VAL A 65 -9.12 7.39 -4.30
CA VAL A 65 -9.23 8.47 -3.29
C VAL A 65 -8.49 9.71 -3.79
N LEU A 66 -7.27 9.55 -4.30
CA LEU A 66 -6.51 10.64 -4.90
C LEU A 66 -7.28 11.30 -6.06
N LEU A 67 -7.79 10.49 -6.99
CA LEU A 67 -8.56 11.01 -8.12
C LEU A 67 -9.84 11.74 -7.68
N LYS A 68 -10.53 11.25 -6.63
CA LYS A 68 -11.70 11.95 -6.06
C LYS A 68 -11.33 13.30 -5.43
N ILE A 69 -10.19 13.38 -4.75
CA ILE A 69 -9.69 14.65 -4.18
C ILE A 69 -9.36 15.63 -5.31
N LEU A 70 -8.63 15.19 -6.34
CA LEU A 70 -8.29 16.03 -7.50
C LEU A 70 -9.53 16.48 -8.27
N ALA A 71 -10.53 15.62 -8.41
CA ALA A 71 -11.83 15.95 -8.99
C ALA A 71 -12.73 16.83 -8.10
N ARG A 72 -12.27 17.18 -6.89
CA ARG A 72 -13.02 17.94 -5.87
C ARG A 72 -14.34 17.27 -5.47
N ILE A 73 -14.41 15.95 -5.56
CA ILE A 73 -15.56 15.14 -5.11
C ILE A 73 -15.50 14.95 -3.60
N THR A 74 -14.30 14.88 -3.02
CA THR A 74 -14.09 14.63 -1.60
C THR A 74 -12.92 15.49 -1.11
N PRO A 75 -13.05 16.22 0.02
CA PRO A 75 -11.93 16.97 0.59
C PRO A 75 -10.87 16.02 1.17
N PRO A 76 -9.59 16.43 1.26
CA PRO A 76 -8.58 15.66 1.97
C PRO A 76 -8.88 15.61 3.48
N THR A 77 -8.54 14.50 4.13
CA THR A 77 -8.64 14.38 5.60
C THR A 77 -7.65 15.33 6.29
N GLU A 78 -6.42 15.41 5.75
CA GLU A 78 -5.36 16.29 6.21
C GLU A 78 -4.62 16.92 5.02
N GLY A 79 -3.97 18.06 5.27
CA GLY A 79 -3.22 18.79 4.24
C GLY A 79 -4.13 19.58 3.29
N THR A 80 -3.64 19.83 2.08
CA THR A 80 -4.30 20.74 1.12
C THR A 80 -4.14 20.26 -0.32
N ALA A 81 -5.19 20.43 -1.12
CA ALA A 81 -5.13 20.24 -2.58
C ALA A 81 -5.56 21.55 -3.27
N THR A 82 -4.63 22.19 -3.98
CA THR A 82 -4.91 23.44 -4.72
C THR A 82 -5.02 23.14 -6.20
N ILE A 83 -6.22 23.33 -6.76
CA ILE A 83 -6.49 23.08 -8.18
C ILE A 83 -6.86 24.41 -8.85
N ARG A 84 -6.27 24.71 -10.00
CA ARG A 84 -6.60 25.91 -10.81
C ARG A 84 -7.36 25.48 -12.06
N GLY A 85 -8.46 26.17 -12.37
CA GLY A 85 -9.32 25.84 -13.52
C GLY A 85 -10.43 24.84 -13.20
N ARG A 86 -10.91 24.15 -14.25
CA ARG A 86 -11.98 23.13 -14.15
C ARG A 86 -11.38 21.74 -14.32
N VAL A 87 -11.92 20.77 -13.58
CA VAL A 87 -11.55 19.37 -13.71
C VAL A 87 -12.69 18.64 -14.41
N GLY A 88 -12.38 17.95 -15.51
CA GLY A 88 -13.26 16.98 -16.13
C GLY A 88 -12.81 15.58 -15.73
N ALA A 89 -13.74 14.76 -15.26
CA ALA A 89 -13.47 13.36 -14.97
C ALA A 89 -14.20 12.49 -16.00
N MET A 90 -13.45 11.64 -16.69
CA MET A 90 -14.02 10.55 -17.48
C MET A 90 -13.70 9.27 -16.70
N LEU A 91 -14.69 8.74 -15.99
CA LEU A 91 -14.58 7.43 -15.34
C LEU A 91 -15.12 6.38 -16.31
N GLU A 92 -14.28 5.41 -16.65
CA GLU A 92 -14.74 4.14 -17.23
C GLU A 92 -15.14 3.22 -16.06
N VAL A 93 -16.29 2.55 -16.18
CA VAL A 93 -16.87 1.65 -15.16
C VAL A 93 -16.39 0.23 -15.41
#